data_AF-A0A9N8LSJ1-F1
#
_entry.id   AF-A0A9N8LSJ1-F1
#
_cell.length_a   1.000
_cell.length_b   1.000
_cell.length_c   1.000
_cell.angle_alpha   90.00
_cell.angle_beta   90.00
_cell.angle_gamma   90.00
#
_symmetry.space_group_name_H-M   'P 1'
#
loop_
_entity.id
_entity.type
_entity.pdbx_description
1 polymer ?
#
loop_
_entity_poly.entity_id
_entity_poly.type
_entity_poly.pdbx_seq_one_letter_code
_entity_poly.pdbx_strand_id
1 'polypeptide(L)'
;MARHKRTSSRGRIAVSAWAAAAAVIVCFGSASQAAPLIGGQHITTHAQVNTDGKDATASVHVLASPDLGHNQTFIDVAIASIHASQRASWEQGVTVQALLEWQYPDWTTYDAPGPSSFQAGSGGASSNRHGRTDFPEDVVLQAMRSIVAQDSNGRLGVKVTGDEKPTSGSALDAAANLESVLLAAYASGEISGPANTLDTNAVFGKAANLQYLSMTQRVKRGAGGIISQRMDRLQYWADTFYMSQPALAAFGLYTRNADVLDESYTQVKLYLNRLLYPAGSGSKTGLLGHIRNDDGSWVDPAVWVTGQGWGALGMLRVAAALGQSSSAETLSDSTKSKIVDLLRWTSNLLTASHAEFDSDASLWHNYVDVASTFYDVSGSLALAAATYRLATLAPSLVPAASIANAEAVYNRVIPNLGPYGQFGDGLKCVDALAFSKPGYTSVEALSFGILLEAARRDYAKAGSGETTALIQTIGGLEL
;
A
#
# COMPACT_ATOMS: atom_id res chain seq x y z
N MET A 1 66.18 13.12 -2.55
CA MET A 1 65.84 14.53 -2.83
C MET A 1 65.53 14.68 -4.32
N ALA A 2 64.26 14.82 -4.69
CA ALA A 2 63.81 15.46 -5.94
C ALA A 2 62.29 15.65 -5.84
N ARG A 3 61.84 16.91 -5.80
CA ARG A 3 60.43 17.32 -5.82
C ARG A 3 59.96 17.40 -7.27
N HIS A 4 58.79 16.84 -7.58
CA HIS A 4 58.00 17.25 -8.74
C HIS A 4 56.55 17.52 -8.35
N LYS A 5 56.15 18.78 -8.54
CA LYS A 5 54.78 19.29 -8.45
C LYS A 5 54.00 18.82 -9.68
N ARG A 6 52.80 18.29 -9.49
CA ARG A 6 51.81 18.10 -10.57
C ARG A 6 50.80 19.25 -10.55
N THR A 7 50.64 19.87 -11.71
CA THR A 7 49.62 20.86 -12.07
C THR A 7 48.29 20.18 -12.37
N SER A 8 47.18 20.83 -11.98
CA SER A 8 45.81 20.41 -12.28
C SER A 8 45.30 21.07 -13.56
N SER A 9 44.61 20.30 -14.42
CA SER A 9 43.84 20.82 -15.55
C SER A 9 42.35 20.55 -15.33
N ARG A 10 41.56 21.62 -15.32
CA ARG A 10 40.09 21.59 -15.33
C ARG A 10 39.59 21.36 -16.76
N GLY A 11 38.83 20.29 -16.99
CA GLY A 11 38.01 20.11 -18.19
C GLY A 11 36.55 20.40 -17.87
N ARG A 12 35.97 21.42 -18.52
CA ARG A 12 34.52 21.66 -18.58
C ARG A 12 33.96 20.87 -19.76
N ILE A 13 32.88 20.12 -19.55
CA ILE A 13 32.06 19.56 -20.63
C ILE A 13 30.67 20.19 -20.51
N ALA A 14 30.26 20.84 -21.60
CA ALA A 14 28.95 21.46 -21.78
C ALA A 14 27.92 20.39 -22.15
N VAL A 15 26.70 20.51 -21.60
CA VAL A 15 25.54 19.69 -21.99
C VAL A 15 24.55 20.62 -22.69
N SER A 16 24.30 20.34 -23.97
CA SER A 16 23.33 21.02 -24.82
C SER A 16 21.92 20.47 -24.60
N ALA A 17 20.97 21.35 -24.30
CA ALA A 17 19.54 21.05 -24.18
C ALA A 17 18.88 20.92 -25.55
N TRP A 18 18.04 19.90 -25.73
CA TRP A 18 17.12 19.77 -26.86
C TRP A 18 15.70 20.11 -26.43
N ALA A 19 15.09 21.04 -27.17
CA ALA A 19 13.70 21.46 -27.02
C ALA A 19 12.78 20.52 -27.83
N ALA A 20 11.69 20.05 -27.21
CA ALA A 20 10.65 19.30 -27.90
C ALA A 20 9.51 20.25 -28.33
N ALA A 21 9.22 20.24 -29.62
CA ALA A 21 8.15 21.00 -30.26
C ALA A 21 6.79 20.29 -30.09
N ALA A 22 5.76 21.09 -29.78
CA ALA A 22 4.37 20.65 -29.68
C ALA A 22 3.75 20.43 -31.08
N ALA A 23 3.11 19.28 -31.28
CA ALA A 23 2.27 19.01 -32.44
C ALA A 23 0.79 19.13 -32.05
N VAL A 24 0.12 20.10 -32.66
CA VAL A 24 -1.33 20.33 -32.60
C VAL A 24 -2.00 19.34 -33.54
N ILE A 25 -2.94 18.53 -33.04
CA ILE A 25 -3.85 17.73 -33.88
C ILE A 25 -5.24 18.35 -33.80
N VAL A 26 -5.68 18.85 -34.94
CA VAL A 26 -7.03 19.33 -35.24
C VAL A 26 -7.85 18.14 -35.72
N CYS A 27 -8.98 17.84 -35.07
CA CYS A 27 -10.01 16.96 -35.64
C CYS A 27 -11.29 17.76 -35.86
N PHE A 28 -11.66 17.90 -37.14
CA PHE A 28 -12.98 18.37 -37.57
C PHE A 28 -14.03 17.26 -37.36
N GLY A 29 -15.23 17.66 -36.98
CA GLY A 29 -16.34 16.76 -36.67
C GLY A 29 -17.17 16.30 -37.88
N SER A 30 -18.13 15.43 -37.58
CA SER A 30 -19.32 15.21 -38.39
C SER A 30 -20.47 14.76 -37.50
N ALA A 31 -21.57 15.51 -37.56
CA ALA A 31 -22.85 15.21 -36.93
C ALA A 31 -23.70 14.35 -37.85
N SER A 32 -24.48 13.41 -37.29
CA SER A 32 -25.84 13.11 -37.79
C SER A 32 -26.65 12.19 -36.85
N GLN A 33 -27.77 12.74 -36.40
CA GLN A 33 -29.13 12.17 -36.32
C GLN A 33 -29.55 11.21 -35.19
N ALA A 34 -30.60 11.65 -34.50
CA ALA A 34 -31.48 10.94 -33.57
C ALA A 34 -32.53 10.10 -34.34
N ALA A 35 -32.95 8.90 -33.88
CA ALA A 35 -34.11 8.58 -33.01
C ALA A 35 -34.75 7.25 -33.55
N PRO A 36 -35.76 6.58 -32.96
CA PRO A 36 -36.42 6.71 -31.64
C PRO A 36 -36.60 5.38 -30.85
N LEU A 37 -37.22 5.54 -29.67
CA LEU A 37 -37.79 4.57 -28.73
C LEU A 37 -38.80 3.55 -29.32
N ILE A 38 -38.70 2.29 -28.87
CA ILE A 38 -39.77 1.27 -28.71
C ILE A 38 -39.25 0.35 -27.58
N GLY A 39 -39.92 0.05 -26.46
CA GLY A 39 -41.31 -0.33 -26.21
C GLY A 39 -41.24 -1.68 -25.48
N GLY A 40 -41.64 -1.71 -24.21
CA GLY A 40 -41.30 -2.79 -23.29
C GLY A 40 -42.03 -4.12 -23.52
N GLN A 41 -41.51 -5.17 -22.88
CA GLN A 41 -42.31 -6.31 -22.45
C GLN A 41 -41.84 -6.78 -21.06
N HIS A 42 -42.74 -6.59 -20.10
CA HIS A 42 -42.75 -7.29 -18.81
C HIS A 42 -42.92 -8.79 -19.09
N ILE A 43 -41.99 -9.61 -18.60
CA ILE A 43 -42.22 -11.04 -18.39
C ILE A 43 -42.32 -11.24 -16.87
N THR A 44 -43.56 -11.35 -16.40
CA THR A 44 -43.91 -11.87 -15.09
C THR A 44 -43.72 -13.37 -15.08
N THR A 45 -42.77 -13.89 -14.32
CA THR A 45 -42.75 -15.30 -13.92
C THR A 45 -43.19 -15.42 -12.46
N HIS A 46 -44.39 -15.96 -12.27
CA HIS A 46 -44.87 -16.45 -11.00
C HIS A 46 -44.01 -17.65 -10.57
N ALA A 47 -43.25 -17.51 -9.48
CA ALA A 47 -42.71 -18.63 -8.74
C ALA A 47 -43.54 -18.80 -7.46
N GLN A 48 -44.06 -20.01 -7.30
CA GLN A 48 -44.96 -20.41 -6.22
C GLN A 48 -44.31 -20.23 -4.85
N VAL A 49 -45.09 -19.65 -3.93
CA VAL A 49 -44.82 -19.68 -2.49
C VAL A 49 -44.99 -21.13 -2.04
N ASN A 50 -43.90 -21.77 -1.61
CA ASN A 50 -43.97 -22.98 -0.81
C ASN A 50 -43.46 -22.63 0.59
N THR A 51 -44.40 -22.56 1.52
CA THR A 51 -44.18 -22.39 2.95
C THR A 51 -43.70 -23.72 3.51
N ASP A 52 -42.43 -23.81 3.89
CA ASP A 52 -41.99 -24.72 4.93
C ASP A 52 -40.79 -24.10 5.64
N GLY A 53 -41.04 -23.61 6.85
CA GLY A 53 -40.03 -23.08 7.73
C GLY A 53 -39.15 -24.20 8.26
N LYS A 54 -37.83 -24.06 8.06
CA LYS A 54 -36.78 -24.55 8.93
C LYS A 54 -35.59 -23.60 8.77
N ASP A 55 -35.11 -23.10 9.90
CA ASP A 55 -33.98 -22.18 10.04
C ASP A 55 -32.82 -22.55 9.12
N ALA A 56 -32.62 -21.72 8.09
CA ALA A 56 -31.38 -21.68 7.33
C ALA A 56 -30.53 -20.55 7.92
N THR A 57 -29.84 -20.83 9.02
CA THR A 57 -28.59 -20.13 9.31
C THR A 57 -27.67 -20.44 8.12
N ALA A 58 -27.50 -19.46 7.24
CA ALA A 58 -26.53 -19.54 6.16
C ALA A 58 -25.15 -19.64 6.79
N SER A 59 -24.70 -20.87 7.00
CA SER A 59 -23.30 -21.18 7.26
C SER A 59 -22.50 -20.64 6.07
N VAL A 60 -21.75 -19.57 6.31
CA VAL A 60 -20.71 -19.09 5.40
C VAL A 60 -19.80 -20.30 5.15
N HIS A 61 -19.87 -20.87 3.95
CA HIS A 61 -18.95 -21.91 3.53
C HIS A 61 -17.55 -21.29 3.48
N VAL A 62 -16.80 -21.44 4.57
CA VAL A 62 -15.35 -21.34 4.58
C VAL A 62 -14.87 -22.35 3.53
N LEU A 63 -14.32 -21.84 2.43
CA LEU A 63 -13.69 -22.70 1.42
C LEU A 63 -12.63 -23.54 2.13
N ALA A 64 -12.65 -24.85 1.88
CA ALA A 64 -11.66 -25.77 2.42
C ALA A 64 -10.27 -25.21 2.11
N SER A 65 -9.52 -24.81 3.14
CA SER A 65 -8.15 -24.32 2.96
C SER A 65 -7.33 -25.47 2.39
N PRO A 66 -6.83 -25.37 1.14
CA PRO A 66 -5.72 -26.22 0.74
C PRO A 66 -4.58 -25.93 1.70
N ASP A 67 -3.68 -26.88 1.88
CA ASP A 67 -2.37 -26.61 2.49
C ASP A 67 -1.62 -25.64 1.55
N LEU A 68 -1.82 -24.34 1.74
CA LEU A 68 -1.24 -23.27 0.95
C LEU A 68 0.23 -23.12 1.35
N GLY A 69 1.09 -23.98 0.82
CA GLY A 69 2.54 -23.92 1.05
C GLY A 69 3.17 -22.64 0.50
N HIS A 70 4.26 -22.18 1.13
CA HIS A 70 5.03 -21.00 0.72
C HIS A 70 6.17 -21.38 -0.25
N ASN A 71 6.58 -20.46 -1.11
CA ASN A 71 7.74 -20.64 -1.97
C ASN A 71 9.00 -20.04 -1.33
N GLN A 72 9.69 -20.83 -0.50
CA GLN A 72 10.91 -20.38 0.19
C GLN A 72 12.01 -19.93 -0.80
N THR A 73 12.11 -20.56 -1.98
CA THR A 73 13.08 -20.14 -3.00
C THR A 73 12.80 -18.74 -3.52
N PHE A 74 11.53 -18.43 -3.80
CA PHE A 74 11.12 -17.07 -4.17
C PHE A 74 11.50 -16.08 -3.08
N ILE A 75 11.16 -16.36 -1.83
CA ILE A 75 11.41 -15.48 -0.68
C ILE A 75 12.91 -15.19 -0.53
N ASP A 76 13.75 -16.22 -0.52
CA ASP A 76 15.20 -16.07 -0.34
C ASP A 76 15.82 -15.23 -1.46
N VAL A 77 15.43 -15.50 -2.71
CA VAL A 77 15.92 -14.76 -3.89
C VAL A 77 15.40 -13.32 -3.89
N ALA A 78 14.12 -13.10 -3.54
CA ALA A 78 13.51 -11.78 -3.48
C ALA A 78 14.20 -10.92 -2.41
N ILE A 79 14.39 -11.44 -1.19
CA ILE A 79 15.08 -10.73 -0.10
C ILE A 79 16.53 -10.42 -0.49
N ALA A 80 17.27 -11.39 -1.04
CA ALA A 80 18.65 -11.16 -1.48
C ALA A 80 18.74 -10.08 -2.57
N SER A 81 17.83 -10.11 -3.54
CA SER A 81 17.78 -9.16 -4.66
C SER A 81 17.39 -7.76 -4.18
N ILE A 82 16.43 -7.67 -3.26
CA ILE A 82 16.09 -6.44 -2.56
C ILE A 82 17.34 -5.90 -1.86
N HIS A 83 17.99 -6.67 -0.99
CA HIS A 83 19.18 -6.21 -0.25
C HIS A 83 20.33 -5.73 -1.14
N ALA A 84 20.47 -6.29 -2.34
CA ALA A 84 21.45 -5.85 -3.33
C ALA A 84 21.07 -4.56 -4.10
N SER A 85 19.80 -4.16 -4.06
CA SER A 85 19.27 -3.05 -4.86
C SER A 85 19.45 -1.69 -4.19
N GLN A 86 19.77 -0.66 -5.00
CA GLN A 86 19.53 0.73 -4.62
C GLN A 86 18.05 1.03 -4.85
N ARG A 87 17.43 1.75 -3.91
CA ARG A 87 15.97 1.93 -3.87
C ARG A 87 15.59 3.37 -3.65
N ALA A 88 14.52 3.79 -4.29
CA ALA A 88 13.87 5.05 -3.95
C ALA A 88 13.15 4.93 -2.59
N SER A 89 12.77 6.07 -2.01
CA SER A 89 12.24 6.11 -0.65
C SER A 89 10.93 5.31 -0.46
N TRP A 90 10.05 5.25 -1.47
CA TRP A 90 8.81 4.46 -1.40
C TRP A 90 9.06 2.95 -1.52
N GLU A 91 9.98 2.54 -2.41
CA GLU A 91 10.41 1.13 -2.56
C GLU A 91 11.03 0.62 -1.27
N GLN A 92 11.82 1.46 -0.59
CA GLN A 92 12.35 1.18 0.74
C GLN A 92 11.23 0.94 1.76
N GLY A 93 10.18 1.78 1.75
CA GLY A 93 9.05 1.62 2.66
C GLY A 93 8.29 0.31 2.47
N VAL A 94 7.90 -0.03 1.22
CA VAL A 94 7.21 -1.30 0.94
C VAL A 94 8.09 -2.51 1.20
N THR A 95 9.40 -2.42 0.91
CA THR A 95 10.38 -3.46 1.25
C THR A 95 10.33 -3.76 2.74
N VAL A 96 10.39 -2.73 3.58
CA VAL A 96 10.42 -2.94 5.03
C VAL A 96 9.10 -3.51 5.53
N GLN A 97 7.97 -3.07 4.98
CA GLN A 97 6.68 -3.69 5.29
C GLN A 97 6.64 -5.18 4.92
N ALA A 98 7.18 -5.54 3.74
CA ALA A 98 7.24 -6.92 3.29
C ALA A 98 8.12 -7.81 4.20
N LEU A 99 9.30 -7.32 4.58
CA LEU A 99 10.18 -8.00 5.53
C LEU A 99 9.51 -8.15 6.90
N LEU A 100 8.84 -7.09 7.37
CA LEU A 100 8.13 -7.10 8.65
C LEU A 100 7.00 -8.15 8.65
N GLU A 101 6.16 -8.19 7.61
CA GLU A 101 5.06 -9.15 7.50
C GLU A 101 5.52 -10.60 7.32
N TRP A 102 6.65 -10.81 6.65
CA TRP A 102 7.16 -12.15 6.43
C TRP A 102 7.98 -12.68 7.62
N GLN A 103 9.01 -11.95 8.05
CA GLN A 103 10.01 -12.41 9.03
C GLN A 103 9.59 -12.15 10.48
N TYR A 104 8.80 -11.12 10.75
CA TYR A 104 8.46 -10.67 12.11
C TYR A 104 6.95 -10.43 12.28
N PRO A 105 6.08 -11.42 11.98
CA PRO A 105 4.62 -11.23 11.96
C PRO A 105 4.08 -10.62 13.27
N ASP A 106 4.55 -11.07 14.43
CA ASP A 106 4.10 -10.59 15.76
C ASP A 106 4.42 -9.10 16.04
N TRP A 107 5.25 -8.48 15.20
CA TRP A 107 5.55 -7.04 15.22
C TRP A 107 4.65 -6.19 14.32
N THR A 108 3.88 -6.82 13.43
CA THR A 108 2.97 -6.15 12.49
C THR A 108 1.64 -5.78 13.14
N THR A 109 0.88 -4.87 12.54
CA THR A 109 -0.52 -4.63 12.94
C THR A 109 -1.45 -5.80 12.64
N TYR A 110 -1.09 -6.68 11.69
CA TYR A 110 -1.92 -7.82 11.29
C TYR A 110 -1.88 -8.99 12.29
N ASP A 111 -0.67 -9.32 12.78
CA ASP A 111 -0.42 -10.52 13.58
C ASP A 111 -0.01 -10.23 15.03
N ALA A 112 0.21 -8.96 15.41
CA ALA A 112 0.49 -8.63 16.81
C ALA A 112 -0.59 -9.20 17.76
N PRO A 113 -0.21 -9.74 18.94
CA PRO A 113 -1.13 -10.35 19.91
C PRO A 113 -2.29 -9.48 20.38
N GLY A 114 -2.22 -8.17 20.15
CA GLY A 114 -3.28 -7.22 20.42
C GLY A 114 -2.76 -5.81 20.69
N PRO A 115 -3.65 -4.87 21.06
CA PRO A 115 -3.33 -3.46 21.30
C PRO A 115 -2.22 -3.21 22.33
N SER A 116 -2.09 -4.09 23.33
CA SER A 116 -1.01 -4.02 24.33
C SER A 116 0.38 -4.17 23.73
N SER A 117 0.50 -4.80 22.55
CA SER A 117 1.76 -4.96 21.82
C SER A 117 2.34 -3.63 21.33
N PHE A 118 1.52 -2.58 21.29
CA PHE A 118 1.88 -1.21 20.94
C PHE A 118 1.91 -0.28 22.18
N GLN A 119 1.82 -0.80 23.41
CA GLN A 119 1.90 -0.01 24.63
C GLN A 119 3.29 -0.11 25.25
N ALA A 120 3.97 1.03 25.35
CA ALA A 120 5.29 1.08 25.95
C ALA A 120 5.21 0.86 27.47
N GLY A 121 6.00 -0.09 27.97
CA GLY A 121 6.16 -0.30 29.41
C GLY A 121 6.86 0.88 30.11
N SER A 122 6.84 0.87 31.45
CA SER A 122 7.54 1.85 32.31
C SER A 122 9.04 1.56 32.53
N GLY A 123 9.58 0.44 32.02
CA GLY A 123 10.97 0.01 32.20
C GLY A 123 11.97 0.65 31.22
N GLY A 124 13.29 0.47 31.44
CA GLY A 124 14.38 0.84 30.52
C GLY A 124 14.53 -0.12 29.31
N ALA A 125 15.38 0.20 28.34
CA ALA A 125 15.55 -0.59 27.09
C ALA A 125 16.07 -2.05 27.32
N SER A 126 16.57 -2.35 28.52
CA SER A 126 17.22 -3.62 28.88
C SER A 126 16.28 -4.70 29.44
N SER A 127 15.01 -4.38 29.70
CA SER A 127 14.01 -5.37 30.12
C SER A 127 13.13 -5.68 28.93
N ASN A 128 12.96 -6.96 28.57
CA ASN A 128 12.05 -7.44 27.52
C ASN A 128 10.66 -6.77 27.65
N ARG A 129 10.45 -5.61 27.00
CA ARG A 129 9.41 -4.66 27.42
C ARG A 129 7.99 -5.08 27.04
N HIS A 130 7.82 -6.09 26.19
CA HIS A 130 6.54 -6.31 25.50
C HIS A 130 6.13 -7.78 25.34
N GLY A 131 6.74 -8.70 26.09
CA GLY A 131 6.45 -10.14 25.97
C GLY A 131 6.87 -10.77 24.63
N ARG A 132 7.60 -10.03 23.79
CA ARG A 132 8.17 -10.49 22.52
C ARG A 132 9.54 -11.12 22.77
N THR A 133 9.81 -12.23 22.09
CA THR A 133 11.01 -13.06 22.29
C THR A 133 12.13 -12.73 21.31
N ASP A 134 11.86 -11.91 20.30
CA ASP A 134 12.77 -11.54 19.22
C ASP A 134 12.96 -10.02 19.10
N PHE A 135 14.00 -9.61 18.36
CA PHE A 135 14.28 -8.23 17.99
C PHE A 135 14.28 -8.16 16.46
N PRO A 136 13.51 -7.24 15.82
CA PRO A 136 13.37 -7.20 14.38
C PRO A 136 14.58 -6.51 13.72
N GLU A 137 15.74 -7.17 13.81
CA GLU A 137 17.05 -6.62 13.44
C GLU A 137 17.08 -6.09 12.02
N ASP A 138 16.59 -6.86 11.05
CA ASP A 138 16.58 -6.46 9.64
C ASP A 138 15.76 -5.17 9.44
N VAL A 139 14.59 -5.07 10.07
CA VAL A 139 13.72 -3.88 10.02
C VAL A 139 14.40 -2.67 10.66
N VAL A 140 15.05 -2.85 11.81
CA VAL A 140 15.77 -1.76 12.52
C VAL A 140 16.97 -1.28 11.70
N LEU A 141 17.72 -2.19 11.07
CA LEU A 141 18.84 -1.84 10.19
C LEU A 141 18.34 -1.04 8.97
N GLN A 142 17.22 -1.44 8.36
CA GLN A 142 16.61 -0.72 7.25
C GLN A 142 16.10 0.67 7.69
N ALA A 143 15.48 0.77 8.87
CA ALA A 143 15.06 2.05 9.46
C ALA A 143 16.27 2.98 9.64
N MET A 144 17.40 2.47 10.15
CA MET A 144 18.63 3.25 10.29
C MET A 144 19.15 3.75 8.93
N ARG A 145 19.03 2.97 7.85
CA ARG A 145 19.38 3.44 6.49
C ARG A 145 18.48 4.58 6.03
N SER A 146 17.18 4.52 6.29
CA SER A 146 16.25 5.60 5.99
C SER A 146 16.56 6.88 6.77
N ILE A 147 17.06 6.76 8.02
CA ILE A 147 17.53 7.90 8.84
C ILE A 147 18.81 8.52 8.27
N VAL A 148 19.82 7.71 7.94
CA VAL A 148 21.08 8.21 7.34
C VAL A 148 20.80 8.98 6.05
N ALA A 149 19.81 8.53 5.29
CA ALA A 149 19.37 9.17 4.05
C ALA A 149 18.28 10.26 4.26
N GLN A 150 17.96 10.67 5.49
CA GLN A 150 16.97 11.70 5.77
C GLN A 150 17.45 13.09 5.30
N ASP A 151 16.60 13.87 4.62
CA ASP A 151 16.95 15.21 4.16
C ASP A 151 16.70 16.32 5.19
N SER A 152 17.01 17.56 4.79
CA SER A 152 16.81 18.76 5.61
C SER A 152 15.35 19.13 5.82
N ASN A 153 14.42 18.59 5.02
CA ASN A 153 12.98 18.75 5.23
C ASN A 153 12.44 17.74 6.24
N GLY A 154 13.22 16.71 6.58
CA GLY A 154 12.80 15.61 7.46
C GLY A 154 12.30 14.39 6.70
N ARG A 155 12.38 14.36 5.36
CA ARG A 155 11.93 13.23 4.55
C ARG A 155 12.94 12.08 4.63
N LEU A 156 12.51 10.91 5.05
CA LEU A 156 13.31 9.69 5.23
C LEU A 156 13.66 9.03 3.88
N GLY A 157 14.86 8.45 3.79
CA GLY A 157 15.24 7.61 2.63
C GLY A 157 15.53 8.35 1.31
N VAL A 158 15.46 9.68 1.27
CA VAL A 158 15.48 10.46 0.02
C VAL A 158 16.87 10.83 -0.53
N LYS A 159 17.96 10.56 0.20
CA LYS A 159 19.34 10.83 -0.26
C LYS A 159 19.99 9.64 -0.98
N VAL A 160 19.21 8.82 -1.68
CA VAL A 160 19.71 7.60 -2.34
C VAL A 160 19.65 7.71 -3.86
N THR A 161 18.46 7.92 -4.45
CA THR A 161 18.28 7.88 -5.91
C THR A 161 18.36 9.25 -6.58
N GLY A 162 18.33 10.35 -5.81
CA GLY A 162 18.41 11.71 -6.35
C GLY A 162 17.10 12.23 -6.95
N ASP A 163 16.04 11.42 -6.93
CA ASP A 163 14.75 11.74 -7.53
C ASP A 163 13.86 12.64 -6.65
N GLU A 164 14.14 12.77 -5.34
CA GLU A 164 13.34 13.63 -4.48
C GLU A 164 13.96 15.03 -4.30
N LYS A 165 13.89 15.87 -5.35
CA LYS A 165 14.25 17.30 -5.24
C LYS A 165 13.57 17.93 -4.00
N PRO A 166 14.30 18.50 -3.03
CA PRO A 166 13.71 19.00 -1.78
C PRO A 166 12.62 20.05 -1.94
N THR A 167 12.64 20.79 -3.05
CA THR A 167 11.70 21.89 -3.29
C THR A 167 10.52 21.50 -4.18
N SER A 168 10.60 20.40 -4.92
CA SER A 168 9.61 20.09 -5.98
C SER A 168 9.27 18.61 -6.14
N GLY A 169 10.00 17.70 -5.50
CA GLY A 169 9.77 16.26 -5.55
C GLY A 169 8.55 15.84 -4.74
N SER A 170 8.41 14.52 -4.57
CA SER A 170 7.36 13.98 -3.70
C SER A 170 7.57 14.42 -2.26
N ALA A 171 6.49 14.85 -1.64
CA ALA A 171 6.40 15.17 -0.23
C ALA A 171 6.17 13.93 0.64
N LEU A 172 5.59 12.87 0.06
CA LEU A 172 4.96 11.80 0.82
C LEU A 172 5.54 10.40 0.54
N ASP A 173 6.31 10.18 -0.53
CA ASP A 173 6.91 8.86 -0.81
C ASP A 173 7.77 8.36 0.36
N ALA A 174 8.56 9.27 0.91
CA ALA A 174 9.39 9.05 2.09
C ALA A 174 8.61 8.61 3.33
N ALA A 175 7.32 8.95 3.42
CA ALA A 175 6.47 8.61 4.55
C ALA A 175 6.34 7.11 4.77
N ALA A 176 6.43 6.30 3.71
CA ALA A 176 6.34 4.85 3.79
C ALA A 176 7.40 4.23 4.73
N ASN A 177 8.49 4.96 5.00
CA ASN A 177 9.54 4.55 5.93
C ASN A 177 9.21 4.78 7.41
N LEU A 178 8.21 5.62 7.73
CA LEU A 178 7.97 6.11 9.09
C LEU A 178 7.65 4.98 10.06
N GLU A 179 6.85 3.99 9.66
CA GLU A 179 6.47 2.87 10.52
C GLU A 179 7.71 2.09 11.00
N SER A 180 8.67 1.82 10.12
CA SER A 180 9.91 1.13 10.49
C SER A 180 10.74 1.93 11.50
N VAL A 181 10.78 3.25 11.36
CA VAL A 181 11.51 4.13 12.28
C VAL A 181 10.80 4.22 13.63
N LEU A 182 9.47 4.25 13.65
CA LEU A 182 8.68 4.19 14.89
C LEU A 182 8.84 2.84 15.59
N LEU A 183 8.83 1.75 14.84
CA LEU A 183 9.09 0.41 15.35
C LEU A 183 10.49 0.32 15.95
N ALA A 184 11.51 0.88 15.29
CA ALA A 184 12.87 0.92 15.82
C ALA A 184 12.98 1.81 17.07
N ALA A 185 12.29 2.94 17.12
CA ALA A 185 12.18 3.79 18.31
C ALA A 185 11.52 3.02 19.47
N TYR A 186 10.45 2.29 19.19
CA TYR A 186 9.76 1.45 20.17
C TYR A 186 10.64 0.32 20.70
N ALA A 187 11.27 -0.45 19.80
CA ALA A 187 12.14 -1.57 20.14
C ALA A 187 13.39 -1.12 20.91
N SER A 188 13.92 0.07 20.60
CA SER A 188 15.08 0.66 21.28
C SER A 188 14.72 1.40 22.58
N GLY A 189 13.42 1.47 22.92
CA GLY A 189 12.92 2.11 24.12
C GLY A 189 12.88 3.64 24.08
N GLU A 190 13.04 4.24 22.90
CA GLU A 190 12.87 5.68 22.62
C GLU A 190 11.38 6.09 22.57
N ILE A 191 10.46 5.12 22.50
CA ILE A 191 9.05 5.31 22.89
C ILE A 191 8.86 4.65 24.25
N SER A 192 8.42 5.42 25.25
CA SER A 192 8.38 4.95 26.64
C SER A 192 7.27 5.56 27.48
N GLY A 193 6.97 4.88 28.60
CA GLY A 193 6.00 5.34 29.59
C GLY A 193 4.55 5.11 29.17
N PRO A 194 3.59 5.31 30.10
CA PRO A 194 2.19 4.94 29.90
C PRO A 194 1.49 5.70 28.77
N ALA A 195 2.02 6.87 28.39
CA ALA A 195 1.51 7.69 27.30
C ALA A 195 2.21 7.42 25.96
N ASN A 196 3.14 6.45 25.88
CA ASN A 196 4.00 6.22 24.71
C ASN A 196 4.70 7.51 24.22
N THR A 197 5.39 8.20 25.13
CA THR A 197 6.09 9.43 24.78
C THR A 197 7.28 9.10 23.88
N LEU A 198 7.31 9.71 22.69
CA LEU A 198 8.42 9.66 21.74
C LEU A 198 9.57 10.58 22.19
N ASP A 199 10.77 10.03 22.41
CA ASP A 199 11.97 10.82 22.67
C ASP A 199 12.50 11.46 21.38
N THR A 200 12.13 12.73 21.17
CA THR A 200 12.53 13.50 19.99
C THR A 200 14.00 13.96 20.01
N ASN A 201 14.77 13.64 21.06
CA ASN A 201 16.22 13.89 21.12
C ASN A 201 17.05 12.63 20.80
N ALA A 202 16.44 11.45 20.85
CA ALA A 202 17.07 10.17 20.51
C ALA A 202 17.09 9.91 18.99
N VAL A 203 17.80 8.87 18.53
CA VAL A 203 18.14 8.71 17.10
C VAL A 203 16.90 8.44 16.26
N PHE A 204 16.14 7.41 16.60
CA PHE A 204 14.95 7.01 15.87
C PHE A 204 13.79 7.98 16.12
N GLY A 205 13.60 8.41 17.37
CA GLY A 205 12.51 9.29 17.77
C GLY A 205 12.63 10.69 17.18
N LYS A 206 13.84 11.25 17.09
CA LYS A 206 14.09 12.50 16.36
C LYS A 206 13.73 12.36 14.88
N ALA A 207 14.18 11.29 14.23
CA ALA A 207 13.96 11.10 12.80
C ALA A 207 12.48 10.86 12.46
N ALA A 208 11.77 10.05 13.27
CA ALA A 208 10.32 9.86 13.16
C ALA A 208 9.57 11.19 13.31
N ASN A 209 9.91 11.99 14.32
CA ASN A 209 9.30 13.30 14.52
C ASN A 209 9.55 14.24 13.34
N LEU A 210 10.76 14.28 12.80
CA LEU A 210 11.08 15.11 11.63
C LEU A 210 10.27 14.72 10.38
N GLN A 211 10.10 13.42 10.12
CA GLN A 211 9.23 12.93 9.03
C GLN A 211 7.77 13.31 9.25
N TYR A 212 7.26 13.11 10.47
CA TYR A 212 5.89 13.48 10.83
C TYR A 212 5.65 14.98 10.63
N LEU A 213 6.55 15.84 11.12
CA LEU A 213 6.47 17.29 10.93
C LEU A 213 6.64 17.70 9.46
N SER A 214 7.45 16.98 8.68
CA SER A 214 7.55 17.20 7.24
C SER A 214 6.18 17.09 6.59
N MET A 215 5.48 15.97 6.76
CA MET A 215 4.17 15.74 6.15
C MET A 215 3.10 16.70 6.68
N THR A 216 3.10 16.95 7.98
CA THR A 216 1.96 17.64 8.62
C THR A 216 2.07 19.15 8.64
N GLN A 217 3.29 19.71 8.58
CA GLN A 217 3.54 21.14 8.75
C GLN A 217 4.31 21.79 7.60
N ARG A 218 5.06 21.03 6.79
CA ARG A 218 5.92 21.60 5.72
C ARG A 218 5.36 21.42 4.32
N VAL A 219 4.29 20.64 4.18
CA VAL A 219 3.67 20.28 2.90
C VAL A 219 2.40 21.09 2.70
N LYS A 220 2.12 21.47 1.45
CA LYS A 220 0.90 22.19 1.11
C LYS A 220 -0.34 21.34 1.39
N ARG A 221 -1.38 21.97 1.92
CA ARG A 221 -2.69 21.34 2.14
C ARG A 221 -3.76 21.98 1.27
N GLY A 222 -4.60 21.15 0.66
CA GLY A 222 -5.75 21.57 -0.12
C GLY A 222 -7.00 21.72 0.74
N ALA A 223 -8.16 21.84 0.07
CA ALA A 223 -9.46 21.91 0.73
C ALA A 223 -9.72 20.68 1.64
N GLY A 224 -10.29 20.92 2.83
CA GLY A 224 -10.50 19.86 3.82
C GLY A 224 -9.22 19.38 4.52
N GLY A 225 -8.07 20.02 4.28
CA GLY A 225 -6.81 19.67 4.91
C GLY A 225 -6.04 18.53 4.22
N ILE A 226 -6.47 18.10 3.02
CA ILE A 226 -5.80 17.04 2.25
C ILE A 226 -4.32 17.39 2.02
N ILE A 227 -3.41 16.50 2.42
CA ILE A 227 -1.96 16.71 2.29
C ILE A 227 -1.56 16.45 0.85
N SER A 228 -0.82 17.36 0.23
CA SER A 228 -0.38 17.15 -1.15
C SER A 228 0.75 16.13 -1.26
N GLN A 229 0.71 15.31 -2.31
CA GLN A 229 1.81 14.47 -2.74
C GLN A 229 3.06 15.29 -3.16
N ARG A 230 2.93 16.56 -3.55
CA ARG A 230 4.04 17.37 -4.08
C ARG A 230 4.45 18.48 -3.12
N MET A 231 5.76 18.76 -3.08
CA MET A 231 6.30 19.85 -2.26
C MET A 231 5.91 21.26 -2.79
N ASP A 232 5.88 21.44 -4.12
CA ASP A 232 5.77 22.76 -4.75
C ASP A 232 4.34 23.16 -5.18
N ARG A 233 3.41 22.21 -5.24
CA ARG A 233 2.04 22.42 -5.77
C ARG A 233 1.06 21.47 -5.09
N LEU A 234 -0.23 21.76 -5.21
CA LEU A 234 -1.27 20.83 -4.78
C LEU A 234 -1.54 19.81 -5.90
N GLN A 235 -1.29 18.54 -5.58
CA GLN A 235 -1.48 17.39 -6.45
C GLN A 235 -1.62 16.13 -5.60
N TYR A 236 -2.42 15.18 -6.08
CA TYR A 236 -2.83 13.96 -5.37
C TYR A 236 -2.58 12.75 -6.27
N TRP A 237 -1.91 11.73 -5.74
CA TRP A 237 -1.50 10.53 -6.48
C TRP A 237 -2.09 9.29 -5.82
N ALA A 238 -2.37 8.24 -6.60
CA ALA A 238 -2.85 6.97 -6.08
C ALA A 238 -1.82 6.29 -5.14
N ASP A 239 -0.54 6.54 -5.36
CA ASP A 239 0.57 6.03 -4.54
C ASP A 239 0.40 6.42 -3.07
N THR A 240 -0.10 7.65 -2.83
CA THR A 240 -0.14 8.26 -1.50
C THR A 240 -0.84 7.35 -0.50
N PHE A 241 -1.90 6.64 -0.91
CA PHE A 241 -2.67 5.71 -0.07
C PHE A 241 -1.79 4.71 0.69
N TYR A 242 -0.66 4.27 0.15
CA TYR A 242 0.27 3.37 0.83
C TYR A 242 1.42 4.09 1.55
N MET A 243 1.69 5.34 1.19
CA MET A 243 2.80 6.11 1.73
C MET A 243 2.40 6.84 3.02
N SER A 244 1.55 7.87 2.93
CA SER A 244 1.35 8.81 4.04
C SER A 244 0.25 8.40 5.00
N GLN A 245 -0.84 7.80 4.52
CA GLN A 245 -1.97 7.44 5.36
C GLN A 245 -1.60 6.33 6.34
N PRO A 246 -0.94 5.22 5.92
CA PRO A 246 -0.43 4.23 6.86
C PRO A 246 0.65 4.79 7.79
N ALA A 247 1.48 5.73 7.31
CA ALA A 247 2.48 6.38 8.14
C ALA A 247 1.86 7.22 9.28
N LEU A 248 0.79 7.97 8.99
CA LEU A 248 0.00 8.66 10.01
C LEU A 248 -0.63 7.66 10.97
N ALA A 249 -1.23 6.58 10.45
CA ALA A 249 -1.85 5.57 11.28
C ALA A 249 -0.85 4.91 12.24
N ALA A 250 0.34 4.55 11.74
CA ALA A 250 1.44 4.02 12.54
C ALA A 250 1.92 5.03 13.59
N PHE A 251 2.08 6.31 13.24
CA PHE A 251 2.45 7.35 14.20
C PHE A 251 1.40 7.47 15.31
N GLY A 252 0.12 7.55 14.95
CA GLY A 252 -0.98 7.60 15.91
C GLY A 252 -1.01 6.37 16.82
N LEU A 253 -0.80 5.17 16.28
CA LEU A 253 -0.74 3.93 17.05
C LEU A 253 0.44 3.89 18.02
N TYR A 254 1.66 4.10 17.53
CA TYR A 254 2.87 4.03 18.35
C TYR A 254 2.98 5.14 19.40
N THR A 255 2.34 6.30 19.17
CA THR A 255 2.31 7.42 20.13
C THR A 255 1.01 7.54 20.92
N ARG A 256 0.08 6.58 20.74
CA ARG A 256 -1.27 6.58 21.34
C ARG A 256 -2.05 7.88 21.12
N ASN A 257 -1.91 8.45 19.92
CA ASN A 257 -2.56 9.69 19.54
C ASN A 257 -3.77 9.41 18.63
N ALA A 258 -4.97 9.47 19.24
CA ALA A 258 -6.23 9.21 18.55
C ALA A 258 -6.53 10.24 17.44
N ASP A 259 -6.14 11.51 17.61
CA ASP A 259 -6.36 12.53 16.59
C ASP A 259 -5.56 12.25 15.32
N VAL A 260 -4.35 11.70 15.46
CA VAL A 260 -3.50 11.32 14.31
C VAL A 260 -4.03 10.06 13.63
N LEU A 261 -4.58 9.11 14.39
CA LEU A 261 -5.32 7.96 13.83
C LEU A 261 -6.53 8.45 13.02
N ASP A 262 -7.30 9.41 13.55
CA ASP A 262 -8.45 10.00 12.87
C ASP A 262 -8.06 10.79 11.62
N GLU A 263 -6.94 11.51 11.65
CA GLU A 263 -6.38 12.19 10.48
C GLU A 263 -5.98 11.17 9.40
N SER A 264 -5.45 10.00 9.76
CA SER A 264 -5.09 8.96 8.78
C SER A 264 -6.31 8.48 7.96
N TYR A 265 -7.44 8.20 8.62
CA TYR A 265 -8.70 7.88 7.96
C TYR A 265 -9.21 9.06 7.11
N THR A 266 -9.13 10.28 7.66
CA THR A 266 -9.57 11.50 6.97
C THR A 266 -8.80 11.70 5.66
N GLN A 267 -7.49 11.50 5.67
CA GLN A 267 -6.66 11.57 4.47
C GLN A 267 -7.03 10.49 3.44
N VAL A 268 -7.37 9.26 3.84
CA VAL A 268 -7.89 8.23 2.92
C VAL A 268 -9.17 8.73 2.23
N LYS A 269 -10.15 9.17 3.02
CA LYS A 269 -11.44 9.66 2.51
C LYS A 269 -11.27 10.83 1.54
N LEU A 270 -10.39 11.78 1.86
CA LEU A 270 -10.11 12.93 1.01
C LEU A 270 -9.45 12.52 -0.31
N TYR A 271 -8.51 11.57 -0.29
CA TYR A 271 -7.89 11.03 -1.51
C TYR A 271 -8.88 10.25 -2.37
N LEU A 272 -9.75 9.42 -1.77
CA LEU A 272 -10.82 8.73 -2.51
C LEU A 272 -11.74 9.74 -3.23
N ASN A 273 -12.16 10.80 -2.54
CA ASN A 273 -12.98 11.86 -3.17
C ASN A 273 -12.29 12.56 -4.35
N ARG A 274 -10.96 12.55 -4.41
CA ARG A 274 -10.19 13.14 -5.51
C ARG A 274 -9.92 12.15 -6.64
N LEU A 275 -9.65 10.89 -6.33
CA LEU A 275 -9.09 9.95 -7.30
C LEU A 275 -10.06 8.87 -7.77
N LEU A 276 -11.11 8.57 -7.00
CA LEU A 276 -12.07 7.53 -7.36
C LEU A 276 -12.94 8.00 -8.54
N TYR A 277 -13.00 7.18 -9.59
CA TYR A 277 -13.92 7.40 -10.69
C TYR A 277 -15.35 7.05 -10.28
N PRO A 278 -16.30 8.00 -10.35
CA PRO A 278 -17.67 7.79 -9.90
C PRO A 278 -18.46 6.88 -10.84
N ALA A 279 -19.64 6.46 -10.38
CA ALA A 279 -20.61 5.76 -11.21
C ALA A 279 -20.87 6.50 -12.54
N GLY A 280 -20.91 5.74 -13.63
CA GLY A 280 -21.06 6.30 -14.98
C GLY A 280 -19.76 6.66 -15.69
N SER A 281 -18.59 6.37 -15.10
CA SER A 281 -17.26 6.61 -15.72
C SER A 281 -16.84 5.51 -16.72
N GLY A 282 -17.78 4.71 -17.22
CA GLY A 282 -17.49 3.58 -18.11
C GLY A 282 -16.61 2.52 -17.42
N SER A 283 -15.62 2.01 -18.15
CA SER A 283 -14.63 1.01 -17.69
C SER A 283 -13.79 1.48 -16.50
N LYS A 284 -13.76 2.78 -16.20
CA LYS A 284 -13.02 3.33 -15.04
C LYS A 284 -13.83 3.30 -13.73
N THR A 285 -15.13 3.00 -13.78
CA THR A 285 -16.02 3.12 -12.61
C THR A 285 -15.51 2.32 -11.42
N GLY A 286 -15.36 2.98 -10.26
CA GLY A 286 -14.90 2.31 -9.03
C GLY A 286 -13.38 2.09 -8.94
N LEU A 287 -12.61 2.53 -9.94
CA LEU A 287 -11.15 2.48 -9.96
C LEU A 287 -10.55 3.85 -9.58
N LEU A 288 -9.26 3.88 -9.23
CA LEU A 288 -8.55 5.12 -8.89
C LEU A 288 -7.85 5.63 -10.15
N GLY A 289 -8.03 6.90 -10.47
CA GLY A 289 -7.15 7.58 -11.42
C GLY A 289 -5.79 7.86 -10.79
N HIS A 290 -4.74 7.86 -11.61
CA HIS A 290 -3.37 7.91 -11.12
C HIS A 290 -3.00 9.27 -10.49
N ILE A 291 -3.10 10.39 -11.22
CA ILE A 291 -2.63 11.70 -10.75
C ILE A 291 -3.61 12.82 -11.09
N ARG A 292 -4.02 13.57 -10.06
CA ARG A 292 -4.95 14.69 -10.18
C ARG A 292 -4.43 15.97 -9.55
N ASN A 293 -4.65 17.10 -10.22
CA ASN A 293 -4.42 18.43 -9.65
C ASN A 293 -5.57 18.85 -8.73
N ASP A 294 -5.33 19.87 -7.90
CA ASP A 294 -6.34 20.36 -6.96
C ASP A 294 -7.55 21.03 -7.60
N ASP A 295 -7.40 21.61 -8.80
CA ASP A 295 -8.50 22.16 -9.59
C ASP A 295 -9.41 21.07 -10.20
N GLY A 296 -9.08 19.79 -10.00
CA GLY A 296 -9.84 18.65 -10.51
C GLY A 296 -9.42 18.19 -11.90
N SER A 297 -8.47 18.86 -12.56
CA SER A 297 -7.89 18.39 -13.82
C SER A 297 -7.00 17.16 -13.60
N TRP A 298 -7.00 16.24 -14.57
CA TRP A 298 -6.13 15.06 -14.57
C TRP A 298 -4.76 15.43 -15.13
N VAL A 299 -3.71 15.04 -14.42
CA VAL A 299 -2.34 15.00 -14.97
C VAL A 299 -2.12 13.64 -15.61
N ASP A 300 -2.58 12.59 -14.95
CA ASP A 300 -2.66 11.24 -15.49
C ASP A 300 -4.01 10.60 -15.10
N PRO A 301 -4.95 10.45 -16.06
CA PRO A 301 -6.24 9.80 -15.84
C PRO A 301 -6.20 8.27 -15.94
N ALA A 302 -5.02 7.66 -16.13
CA ALA A 302 -4.91 6.21 -16.23
C ALA A 302 -5.34 5.53 -14.91
N VAL A 303 -5.98 4.37 -15.02
CA VAL A 303 -6.27 3.49 -13.87
C VAL A 303 -5.15 2.46 -13.76
N TRP A 304 -4.01 2.95 -13.28
CA TRP A 304 -2.76 2.19 -13.20
C TRP A 304 -2.84 1.10 -12.14
N VAL A 305 -2.60 -0.15 -12.54
CA VAL A 305 -2.83 -1.34 -11.70
C VAL A 305 -2.02 -1.31 -10.41
N THR A 306 -0.77 -0.85 -10.44
CA THR A 306 0.03 -0.71 -9.22
C THR A 306 -0.55 0.35 -8.29
N GLY A 307 -1.10 1.45 -8.84
CA GLY A 307 -1.85 2.46 -8.09
C GLY A 307 -3.09 1.90 -7.40
N GLN A 308 -3.79 0.93 -8.03
CA GLN A 308 -4.89 0.20 -7.42
C GLN A 308 -4.40 -0.62 -6.22
N GLY A 309 -3.28 -1.32 -6.38
CA GLY A 309 -2.62 -2.09 -5.31
C GLY A 309 -2.20 -1.21 -4.13
N TRP A 310 -1.59 -0.05 -4.39
CA TRP A 310 -1.26 0.94 -3.36
C TRP A 310 -2.50 1.43 -2.61
N GLY A 311 -3.58 1.72 -3.34
CA GLY A 311 -4.88 2.07 -2.78
C GLY A 311 -5.40 1.00 -1.81
N ALA A 312 -5.52 -0.24 -2.29
CA ALA A 312 -6.10 -1.33 -1.53
C ALA A 312 -5.26 -1.71 -0.30
N LEU A 313 -3.96 -1.95 -0.48
CA LEU A 313 -3.06 -2.29 0.63
C LEU A 313 -2.97 -1.16 1.65
N GLY A 314 -2.96 0.09 1.20
CA GLY A 314 -2.86 1.27 2.05
C GLY A 314 -4.08 1.43 2.97
N MET A 315 -5.28 1.30 2.42
CA MET A 315 -6.53 1.33 3.19
C MET A 315 -6.59 0.20 4.22
N LEU A 316 -6.13 -1.00 3.88
CA LEU A 316 -6.07 -2.13 4.80
C LEU A 316 -5.08 -1.91 5.94
N ARG A 317 -3.93 -1.27 5.69
CA ARG A 317 -2.97 -0.92 6.75
C ARG A 317 -3.54 0.10 7.73
N VAL A 318 -4.28 1.09 7.24
CA VAL A 318 -4.99 2.05 8.10
C VAL A 318 -6.07 1.35 8.93
N ALA A 319 -6.84 0.45 8.32
CA ALA A 319 -7.86 -0.34 9.03
C ALA A 319 -7.24 -1.20 10.13
N ALA A 320 -6.12 -1.87 9.85
CA ALA A 320 -5.39 -2.67 10.83
C ALA A 320 -4.87 -1.84 12.01
N ALA A 321 -4.29 -0.66 11.74
CA ALA A 321 -3.82 0.24 12.80
C ALA A 321 -4.96 0.77 13.68
N LEU A 322 -6.11 1.12 13.10
CA LEU A 322 -7.31 1.49 13.86
C LEU A 322 -7.84 0.32 14.69
N GLY A 323 -7.87 -0.89 14.14
CA GLY A 323 -8.29 -2.10 14.85
C GLY A 323 -7.37 -2.48 16.02
N GLN A 324 -6.08 -2.13 15.93
CA GLN A 324 -5.10 -2.34 17.00
C GLN A 324 -5.02 -1.18 18.02
N SER A 325 -5.81 -0.11 17.84
CA SER A 325 -5.72 1.07 18.71
C SER A 325 -6.25 0.86 20.14
N SER A 326 -7.21 -0.06 20.29
CA SER A 326 -7.88 -0.42 21.55
C SER A 326 -8.45 -1.84 21.43
N SER A 327 -8.81 -2.46 22.57
CA SER A 327 -9.43 -3.80 22.53
C SER A 327 -10.82 -3.74 21.90
N ALA A 328 -11.33 -4.86 21.39
CA ALA A 328 -12.65 -4.92 20.77
C ALA A 328 -13.78 -4.37 21.67
N GLU A 329 -13.68 -4.58 22.99
CA GLU A 329 -14.67 -4.12 23.99
C GLU A 329 -14.61 -2.60 24.23
N THR A 330 -13.44 -1.98 24.01
CA THR A 330 -13.18 -0.57 24.33
C THR A 330 -13.05 0.31 23.09
N LEU A 331 -13.06 -0.29 21.89
CA LEU A 331 -13.02 0.41 20.63
C LEU A 331 -14.29 1.26 20.46
N SER A 332 -14.14 2.55 20.17
CA SER A 332 -15.27 3.46 20.03
C SER A 332 -16.10 3.15 18.78
N ASP A 333 -17.40 3.44 18.79
CA ASP A 333 -18.28 3.22 17.63
C ASP A 333 -17.86 4.06 16.41
N SER A 334 -17.30 5.26 16.65
CA SER A 334 -16.69 6.09 15.60
C SER A 334 -15.51 5.37 14.93
N THR A 335 -14.62 4.77 15.72
CA THR A 335 -13.49 3.99 15.21
C THR A 335 -13.95 2.75 14.46
N LYS A 336 -14.95 2.02 14.99
CA LYS A 336 -15.57 0.87 14.31
C LYS A 336 -16.13 1.26 12.95
N SER A 337 -16.91 2.34 12.87
CA SER A 337 -17.46 2.83 11.60
C SER A 337 -16.37 3.18 10.58
N LYS A 338 -15.26 3.78 11.02
CA LYS A 338 -14.12 4.10 10.15
C LYS A 338 -13.43 2.84 9.60
N ILE A 339 -13.29 1.80 10.43
CA ILE A 339 -12.76 0.51 9.99
C ILE A 339 -13.68 -0.12 8.94
N VAL A 340 -14.99 -0.13 9.19
CA VAL A 340 -15.99 -0.66 8.23
C VAL A 340 -15.93 0.09 6.90
N ASP A 341 -15.84 1.42 6.91
CA ASP A 341 -15.68 2.24 5.71
C ASP A 341 -14.43 1.82 4.90
N LEU A 342 -13.27 1.69 5.56
CA LEU A 342 -12.02 1.30 4.91
C LEU A 342 -12.11 -0.10 4.28
N LEU A 343 -12.72 -1.06 4.98
CA LEU A 343 -12.92 -2.41 4.47
C LEU A 343 -13.87 -2.43 3.26
N ARG A 344 -14.97 -1.69 3.32
CA ARG A 344 -15.93 -1.57 2.20
C ARG A 344 -15.34 -0.82 1.01
N TRP A 345 -14.60 0.26 1.22
CA TRP A 345 -13.91 0.96 0.13
C TRP A 345 -12.86 0.08 -0.54
N THR A 346 -12.11 -0.70 0.25
CA THR A 346 -11.17 -1.70 -0.28
C THR A 346 -11.91 -2.77 -1.07
N SER A 347 -12.99 -3.34 -0.54
CA SER A 347 -13.81 -4.34 -1.23
C SER A 347 -14.34 -3.84 -2.57
N ASN A 348 -14.88 -2.61 -2.60
CA ASN A 348 -15.37 -2.00 -3.83
C ASN A 348 -14.26 -1.80 -4.87
N LEU A 349 -13.09 -1.32 -4.43
CA LEU A 349 -11.92 -1.11 -5.30
C LEU A 349 -11.40 -2.44 -5.88
N LEU A 350 -11.29 -3.47 -5.04
CA LEU A 350 -10.89 -4.81 -5.46
C LEU A 350 -11.93 -5.43 -6.39
N THR A 351 -13.23 -5.27 -6.11
CA THR A 351 -14.30 -5.75 -6.99
C THR A 351 -14.20 -5.13 -8.38
N ALA A 352 -14.02 -3.80 -8.46
CA ALA A 352 -13.82 -3.11 -9.73
C ALA A 352 -12.54 -3.59 -10.45
N SER A 353 -11.45 -3.80 -9.70
CA SER A 353 -10.18 -4.27 -10.28
C SER A 353 -10.28 -5.72 -10.79
N HIS A 354 -10.90 -6.63 -10.02
CA HIS A 354 -11.11 -8.03 -10.40
C HIS A 354 -12.05 -8.20 -11.60
N ALA A 355 -12.94 -7.24 -11.87
CA ALA A 355 -13.76 -7.23 -13.08
C ALA A 355 -12.93 -7.10 -14.38
N GLU A 356 -11.73 -6.52 -14.27
CA GLU A 356 -10.78 -6.33 -15.37
C GLU A 356 -9.65 -7.39 -15.38
N PHE A 357 -9.78 -8.47 -14.61
CA PHE A 357 -8.78 -9.54 -14.57
C PHE A 357 -8.79 -10.37 -15.87
N ASP A 358 -7.63 -10.55 -16.50
CA ASP A 358 -7.49 -11.42 -17.65
C ASP A 358 -7.19 -12.85 -17.17
N SER A 359 -8.18 -13.73 -17.28
CA SER A 359 -8.06 -15.13 -16.87
C SER A 359 -7.08 -15.95 -17.72
N ASP A 360 -6.92 -15.60 -18.99
CA ASP A 360 -6.03 -16.33 -19.90
C ASP A 360 -4.56 -16.01 -19.58
N ALA A 361 -4.29 -14.74 -19.26
CA ALA A 361 -2.97 -14.30 -18.81
C ALA A 361 -2.71 -14.59 -17.32
N SER A 362 -3.77 -14.79 -16.53
CA SER A 362 -3.75 -14.84 -15.07
C SER A 362 -3.11 -13.60 -14.43
N LEU A 363 -3.33 -12.43 -15.04
CA LEU A 363 -2.74 -11.14 -14.67
C LEU A 363 -3.68 -9.99 -15.02
N TRP A 364 -3.35 -8.80 -14.51
CA TRP A 364 -3.95 -7.55 -14.97
C TRP A 364 -3.04 -6.83 -15.96
N HIS A 365 -3.68 -6.11 -16.88
CA HIS A 365 -3.03 -5.11 -17.72
C HIS A 365 -2.51 -3.93 -16.87
N ASN A 366 -1.39 -3.32 -17.28
CA ASN A 366 -0.76 -2.21 -16.57
C ASN A 366 -1.73 -1.04 -16.35
N TYR A 367 -2.57 -0.75 -17.35
CA TYR A 367 -3.76 0.05 -17.15
C TYR A 367 -4.95 -0.89 -17.22
N VAL A 368 -5.64 -1.06 -16.09
CA VAL A 368 -6.58 -2.18 -15.94
C VAL A 368 -7.71 -2.13 -16.97
N ASP A 369 -8.09 -0.95 -17.44
CA ASP A 369 -9.13 -0.74 -18.44
C ASP A 369 -8.62 -0.67 -19.90
N VAL A 370 -7.34 -0.98 -20.16
CA VAL A 370 -6.72 -0.87 -21.48
C VAL A 370 -5.98 -2.15 -21.87
N ALA A 371 -6.68 -3.04 -22.58
CA ALA A 371 -6.18 -4.35 -23.02
C ALA A 371 -4.95 -4.32 -23.95
N SER A 372 -4.61 -3.17 -24.55
CA SER A 372 -3.41 -3.04 -25.39
C SER A 372 -2.12 -2.81 -24.59
N THR A 373 -2.22 -2.58 -23.28
CA THR A 373 -1.05 -2.42 -22.41
C THR A 373 -0.46 -3.77 -22.02
N PHE A 374 0.80 -3.78 -21.60
CA PHE A 374 1.43 -5.02 -21.13
C PHE A 374 0.80 -5.48 -19.80
N TYR A 375 0.85 -6.77 -19.51
CA TYR A 375 0.50 -7.28 -18.18
C TYR A 375 1.58 -6.90 -17.17
N ASP A 376 1.20 -6.22 -16.09
CA ASP A 376 2.13 -5.78 -15.05
C ASP A 376 2.08 -6.74 -13.84
N VAL A 377 3.23 -7.34 -13.57
CA VAL A 377 3.47 -8.19 -12.40
C VAL A 377 3.32 -7.42 -11.10
N SER A 378 3.81 -6.19 -11.04
CA SER A 378 3.94 -5.43 -9.78
C SER A 378 2.56 -5.14 -9.19
N GLY A 379 1.67 -4.53 -9.98
CA GLY A 379 0.30 -4.30 -9.53
C GLY A 379 -0.52 -5.58 -9.40
N SER A 380 -0.26 -6.61 -10.21
CA SER A 380 -0.95 -7.90 -10.05
C SER A 380 -0.64 -8.55 -8.70
N LEU A 381 0.64 -8.57 -8.29
CA LEU A 381 1.05 -9.06 -6.98
C LEU A 381 0.45 -8.22 -5.85
N ALA A 382 0.43 -6.89 -5.99
CA ALA A 382 -0.14 -5.99 -5.00
C ALA A 382 -1.66 -6.20 -4.80
N LEU A 383 -2.41 -6.34 -5.89
CA LEU A 383 -3.84 -6.65 -5.85
C LEU A 383 -4.10 -8.02 -5.24
N ALA A 384 -3.35 -9.05 -5.64
CA ALA A 384 -3.47 -10.39 -5.07
C ALA A 384 -3.20 -10.37 -3.55
N ALA A 385 -2.15 -9.68 -3.10
CA ALA A 385 -1.84 -9.52 -1.68
C ALA A 385 -2.97 -8.82 -0.92
N ALA A 386 -3.51 -7.73 -1.48
CA ALA A 386 -4.64 -7.01 -0.89
C ALA A 386 -5.90 -7.88 -0.80
N THR A 387 -6.16 -8.72 -1.80
CA THR A 387 -7.31 -9.64 -1.81
C THR A 387 -7.20 -10.68 -0.69
N TYR A 388 -6.04 -11.31 -0.49
CA TYR A 388 -5.83 -12.21 0.65
C TYR A 388 -5.91 -11.48 2.00
N ARG A 389 -5.34 -10.28 2.11
CA ARG A 389 -5.43 -9.47 3.33
C ARG A 389 -6.88 -9.13 3.67
N LEU A 390 -7.67 -8.64 2.71
CA LEU A 390 -9.08 -8.35 2.94
C LEU A 390 -9.86 -9.62 3.28
N ALA A 391 -9.61 -10.75 2.61
CA ALA A 391 -10.31 -12.00 2.89
C ALA A 391 -9.99 -12.58 4.27
N THR A 392 -8.79 -12.30 4.80
CA THR A 392 -8.40 -12.65 6.17
C THR A 392 -9.15 -11.82 7.21
N LEU A 393 -9.33 -10.52 6.95
CA LEU A 393 -9.94 -9.60 7.91
C LEU A 393 -11.48 -9.56 7.83
N ALA A 394 -12.02 -9.66 6.62
CA ALA A 394 -13.43 -9.46 6.30
C ALA A 394 -13.88 -10.42 5.16
N PRO A 395 -13.92 -11.73 5.41
CA PRO A 395 -14.18 -12.74 4.37
C PRO A 395 -15.52 -12.55 3.64
N SER A 396 -16.53 -12.01 4.31
CA SER A 396 -17.85 -11.71 3.70
C SER A 396 -17.80 -10.65 2.60
N LEU A 397 -16.73 -9.83 2.56
CA LEU A 397 -16.55 -8.76 1.59
C LEU A 397 -15.73 -9.20 0.35
N VAL A 398 -15.33 -10.46 0.28
CA VAL A 398 -14.48 -10.97 -0.81
C VAL A 398 -15.16 -12.13 -1.54
N PRO A 399 -15.55 -11.95 -2.82
CA PRO A 399 -16.06 -13.05 -3.63
C PRO A 399 -15.03 -14.16 -3.80
N ALA A 400 -15.47 -15.42 -3.79
CA ALA A 400 -14.59 -16.58 -4.02
C ALA A 400 -13.78 -16.49 -5.33
N ALA A 401 -14.36 -15.90 -6.38
CA ALA A 401 -13.68 -15.66 -7.65
C ALA A 401 -12.47 -14.71 -7.50
N SER A 402 -12.53 -13.73 -6.59
CA SER A 402 -11.40 -12.83 -6.34
C SER A 402 -10.22 -13.57 -5.72
N ILE A 403 -10.50 -14.51 -4.81
CA ILE A 403 -9.46 -15.39 -4.22
C ILE A 403 -8.87 -16.33 -5.28
N ALA A 404 -9.70 -16.90 -6.16
CA ALA A 404 -9.22 -17.72 -7.27
C ALA A 404 -8.30 -16.93 -8.22
N ASN A 405 -8.64 -15.68 -8.54
CA ASN A 405 -7.77 -14.82 -9.35
C ASN A 405 -6.44 -14.50 -8.64
N ALA A 406 -6.47 -14.22 -7.33
CA ALA A 406 -5.26 -13.98 -6.54
C ALA A 406 -4.34 -15.22 -6.49
N GLU A 407 -4.91 -16.42 -6.35
CA GLU A 407 -4.17 -17.69 -6.43
C GLU A 407 -3.61 -17.95 -7.85
N ALA A 408 -4.35 -17.55 -8.90
CA ALA A 408 -3.86 -17.65 -10.28
C ALA A 408 -2.63 -16.75 -10.51
N VAL A 409 -2.63 -15.53 -9.96
CA VAL A 409 -1.45 -14.65 -9.98
C VAL A 409 -0.27 -15.28 -9.24
N TYR A 410 -0.50 -15.82 -8.04
CA TYR A 410 0.52 -16.52 -7.26
C TYR A 410 1.18 -17.62 -8.10
N ASN A 411 0.37 -18.52 -8.66
CA ASN A 411 0.86 -19.65 -9.46
C ASN A 411 1.54 -19.22 -10.77
N ARG A 412 1.10 -18.10 -11.37
CA ARG A 412 1.70 -17.55 -12.59
C ARG A 412 3.06 -16.90 -12.31
N VAL A 413 3.19 -16.14 -11.23
CA VAL A 413 4.30 -15.21 -11.02
C VAL A 413 5.37 -15.76 -10.10
N ILE A 414 5.00 -16.24 -8.91
CA ILE A 414 5.95 -16.59 -7.83
C ILE A 414 6.97 -17.66 -8.25
N PRO A 415 6.58 -18.75 -8.95
CA PRO A 415 7.54 -19.76 -9.41
C PRO A 415 8.51 -19.26 -10.50
N ASN A 416 8.25 -18.11 -11.12
CA ASN A 416 8.99 -17.59 -12.26
C ASN A 416 10.03 -16.52 -11.90
N LEU A 417 10.34 -16.33 -10.61
CA LEU A 417 11.47 -15.51 -10.20
C LEU A 417 12.79 -16.24 -10.47
N GLY A 418 13.56 -15.75 -11.44
CA GLY A 418 14.89 -16.27 -11.75
C GLY A 418 15.91 -15.98 -10.65
N PRO A 419 17.05 -16.68 -10.64
CA PRO A 419 18.06 -16.61 -9.57
C PRO A 419 18.76 -15.26 -9.42
N TYR A 420 18.52 -14.33 -10.36
CA TYR A 420 19.06 -12.97 -10.35
C TYR A 420 18.01 -11.90 -9.96
N GLY A 421 16.87 -12.31 -9.36
CA GLY A 421 15.83 -11.37 -8.94
C GLY A 421 15.01 -10.78 -10.09
N GLN A 422 14.92 -11.49 -11.21
CA GLN A 422 14.21 -11.06 -12.42
C GLN A 422 13.12 -12.07 -12.75
N PHE A 423 11.91 -11.59 -13.03
CA PHE A 423 10.83 -12.47 -13.46
C PHE A 423 11.07 -12.93 -14.90
N GLY A 424 11.01 -14.26 -15.10
CA GLY A 424 11.16 -14.90 -16.40
C GLY A 424 9.86 -15.01 -17.19
N ASP A 425 9.89 -15.81 -18.25
CA ASP A 425 8.69 -16.21 -19.02
C ASP A 425 7.84 -15.05 -19.57
N GLY A 426 8.52 -13.97 -20.00
CA GLY A 426 7.87 -12.80 -20.59
C GLY A 426 7.08 -11.94 -19.60
N LEU A 427 7.16 -12.25 -18.30
CA LEU A 427 6.59 -11.45 -17.22
C LEU A 427 7.30 -10.08 -17.14
N LYS A 428 6.51 -9.02 -17.02
CA LYS A 428 7.00 -7.63 -17.04
C LYS A 428 6.60 -6.94 -15.74
N CYS A 429 7.54 -6.28 -15.10
CA CYS A 429 7.25 -5.32 -14.04
C CYS A 429 7.10 -3.94 -14.69
N VAL A 430 6.26 -3.07 -14.15
CA VAL A 430 6.25 -1.66 -14.52
C VAL A 430 7.56 -0.99 -14.08
N ASP A 431 8.03 -0.04 -14.88
CA ASP A 431 9.04 0.94 -14.47
C ASP A 431 8.34 2.02 -13.62
N ALA A 432 8.65 2.06 -12.32
CA ALA A 432 8.04 2.95 -11.33
C ALA A 432 8.26 4.45 -11.61
N LEU A 433 9.17 4.82 -12.50
CA LEU A 433 9.39 6.22 -12.88
C LEU A 433 8.68 6.57 -14.19
N ALA A 434 8.55 5.61 -15.11
CA ALA A 434 7.93 5.82 -16.42
C ALA A 434 6.43 5.49 -16.46
N PHE A 435 5.95 4.62 -15.55
CA PHE A 435 4.57 4.11 -15.35
C PHE A 435 3.91 3.39 -16.53
N SER A 436 4.26 3.77 -17.75
CA SER A 436 3.70 3.31 -19.02
C SER A 436 4.60 2.32 -19.74
N LYS A 437 5.75 1.99 -19.14
CA LYS A 437 6.79 1.16 -19.74
C LYS A 437 7.10 -0.03 -18.83
N PRO A 438 7.37 -1.20 -19.41
CA PRO A 438 7.90 -2.30 -18.64
C PRO A 438 9.34 -1.99 -18.23
N GLY A 439 9.64 -2.17 -16.95
CA GLY A 439 10.97 -2.30 -16.40
C GLY A 439 11.49 -3.73 -16.49
N TYR A 440 12.77 -3.91 -16.19
CA TYR A 440 13.45 -5.21 -16.26
C TYR A 440 13.22 -6.07 -15.00
N THR A 441 13.14 -5.42 -13.84
CA THR A 441 12.65 -5.91 -12.55
C THR A 441 12.33 -4.68 -11.71
N SER A 442 11.57 -4.82 -10.62
CA SER A 442 11.31 -3.73 -9.67
C SER A 442 11.37 -4.26 -8.26
N VAL A 443 11.97 -3.50 -7.34
CA VAL A 443 11.98 -3.85 -5.93
C VAL A 443 10.55 -3.83 -5.38
N GLU A 444 9.69 -2.97 -5.91
CA GLU A 444 8.26 -2.99 -5.58
C GLU A 444 7.64 -4.36 -5.88
N ALA A 445 7.88 -4.92 -7.08
CA ALA A 445 7.35 -6.21 -7.47
C ALA A 445 7.86 -7.34 -6.56
N LEU A 446 9.15 -7.34 -6.21
CA LEU A 446 9.71 -8.29 -5.25
C LEU A 446 9.06 -8.16 -3.87
N SER A 447 8.87 -6.93 -3.40
CA SER A 447 8.23 -6.64 -2.10
C SER A 447 6.76 -7.06 -2.09
N PHE A 448 6.02 -6.79 -3.17
CA PHE A 448 4.63 -7.23 -3.31
C PHE A 448 4.50 -8.75 -3.35
N GLY A 449 5.45 -9.46 -3.96
CA GLY A 449 5.44 -10.92 -3.92
C GLY A 449 5.65 -11.47 -2.51
N ILE A 450 6.52 -10.85 -1.71
CA ILE A 450 6.69 -11.21 -0.29
C ILE A 450 5.42 -10.86 0.52
N LEU A 451 4.79 -9.71 0.25
CA LEU A 451 3.50 -9.36 0.87
C LEU A 451 2.39 -10.35 0.48
N LEU A 452 2.38 -10.85 -0.75
CA LEU A 452 1.46 -11.89 -1.20
C LEU A 452 1.70 -13.21 -0.44
N GLU A 453 2.95 -13.65 -0.32
CA GLU A 453 3.31 -14.83 0.48
C GLU A 453 2.85 -14.69 1.94
N ALA A 454 3.09 -13.54 2.57
CA ALA A 454 2.66 -13.28 3.95
C ALA A 454 1.13 -13.28 4.07
N ALA A 455 0.43 -12.57 3.18
CA ALA A 455 -1.03 -12.49 3.18
C ALA A 455 -1.69 -13.85 2.94
N ARG A 456 -1.15 -14.64 2.01
CA ARG A 456 -1.65 -15.98 1.68
C ARG A 456 -1.44 -16.96 2.83
N ARG A 457 -0.28 -16.89 3.52
CA ARG A 457 -0.01 -17.63 4.76
C ARG A 457 -1.03 -17.29 5.84
N ASP A 458 -1.28 -16.01 6.07
CA ASP A 458 -2.16 -15.57 7.16
C ASP A 458 -3.64 -15.91 6.85
N TYR A 459 -4.03 -15.86 5.58
CA TYR A 459 -5.34 -16.37 5.11
C TYR A 459 -5.51 -17.87 5.36
N ALA A 460 -4.48 -18.68 5.09
CA ALA A 460 -4.51 -20.13 5.34
C ALA A 460 -4.67 -20.45 6.83
N LYS A 461 -3.92 -19.75 7.69
CA LYS A 461 -4.05 -19.85 9.17
C LYS A 461 -5.45 -19.46 9.65
N ALA A 462 -6.00 -18.36 9.14
CA ALA A 462 -7.37 -17.96 9.47
C ALA A 462 -8.39 -19.03 9.05
N GLY A 463 -8.20 -19.63 7.88
CA GLY A 463 -9.03 -20.73 7.36
C GLY A 463 -8.93 -22.03 8.19
N SER A 464 -7.81 -22.27 8.88
CA SER A 464 -7.66 -23.39 9.82
C SER A 464 -8.19 -23.11 11.23
N GLY A 465 -8.71 -21.90 11.47
CA GLY A 465 -9.28 -21.46 12.75
C GLY A 465 -8.31 -20.72 13.66
N GLU A 466 -7.07 -20.46 13.23
CA GLU A 466 -6.13 -19.62 13.94
C GLU A 466 -6.53 -18.14 13.77
N THR A 467 -6.95 -17.48 14.85
CA THR A 467 -7.41 -16.09 14.80
C THR A 467 -6.50 -15.17 15.60
N THR A 468 -6.12 -14.04 14.98
CA THR A 468 -5.39 -12.96 15.67
C THR A 468 -6.35 -12.03 16.39
N ALA A 469 -5.85 -11.22 17.33
CA ALA A 469 -6.66 -10.21 18.01
C ALA A 469 -7.30 -9.21 17.03
N LEU A 470 -6.61 -8.89 15.92
CA LEU A 470 -7.16 -8.05 14.88
C LEU A 470 -8.33 -8.73 14.16
N ILE A 471 -8.19 -10.01 13.78
CA ILE A 471 -9.26 -10.78 13.13
C ILE A 471 -10.50 -10.83 14.04
N GLN A 472 -10.31 -11.05 15.35
CA GLN A 472 -11.41 -11.07 16.30
C GLN A 472 -12.09 -9.69 16.43
N THR A 473 -11.29 -8.62 16.48
CA THR A 473 -11.80 -7.25 16.57
C THR A 473 -12.61 -6.87 15.33
N ILE A 474 -12.12 -7.18 14.13
CA ILE A 474 -12.81 -6.86 12.88
C ILE A 474 -13.99 -7.81 12.62
N GLY A 475 -13.85 -9.10 12.93
CA GLY A 475 -14.90 -10.09 12.76
C GLY A 475 -16.14 -9.84 13.63
N GLY A 476 -16.00 -9.05 14.71
CA GLY A 476 -17.11 -8.59 15.53
C GLY A 476 -17.85 -7.35 15.00
N LEU A 477 -17.42 -6.77 13.86
CA LEU A 477 -18.05 -5.60 13.27
C LEU A 477 -19.21 -5.98 12.32
N GLU A 478 -20.20 -5.11 12.20
CA GLU A 478 -21.26 -5.23 11.20
C GLU A 478 -20.74 -4.75 9.83
N LEU A 479 -20.42 -5.71 8.95
CA LEU A 479 -19.79 -5.49 7.64
C LEU A 479 -20.77 -5.34 6.48
#